data_AF-A0A081NTL4-F1
#
_entry.id   AF-A0A081NTL4-F1
#
_cell.length_a   1.000
_cell.length_b   1.000
_cell.length_c   1.000
_cell.angle_alpha   90.00
_cell.angle_beta   90.00
_cell.angle_gamma   90.00
#
_symmetry.space_group_name_H-M   'P 1'
#
loop_
_entity.id
_entity.type
_entity.pdbx_description
1 polymer ?
#
loop_
_entity_poly.entity_id
_entity_poly.type
_entity_poly.pdbx_seq_one_letter_code
_entity_poly.pdbx_strand_id
1 'polypeptide(L)'
;MLNRHHNNLLKHPHFGHTITNDSYGHQLHPLSLHAPVVHVKATIIKVFPDRERSGAMHQHFDVKINELISIKGADASLVDKNSETFVAIRYGDNLGLPEPINGITEGQEIELQGEYIDHNHAYPTEDNREKYPVIHFTHRPVGFVVYQGKEYQ
;
A
#
# COMPACT_ATOMS: atom_id res chain seq x y z
N MET A 1 27.14 -14.40 23.97
CA MET A 1 26.39 -14.93 22.81
C MET A 1 25.59 -13.77 22.20
N LEU A 2 26.22 -13.01 21.31
CA LEU A 2 25.59 -11.90 20.60
C LEU A 2 25.34 -12.32 19.14
N ASN A 3 24.26 -11.77 18.58
CA ASN A 3 23.90 -11.73 17.16
C ASN A 3 23.24 -12.97 16.51
N ARG A 4 21.90 -13.00 16.60
CA ARG A 4 21.03 -13.44 15.49
C ARG A 4 20.14 -12.33 14.90
N HIS A 5 20.12 -11.13 15.48
CA HIS A 5 19.27 -10.02 15.01
C HIS A 5 19.92 -9.11 13.95
N HIS A 6 21.21 -9.29 13.63
CA HIS A 6 21.94 -8.39 12.73
C HIS A 6 21.83 -8.71 11.23
N ASN A 7 21.29 -9.86 10.82
CA ASN A 7 21.38 -10.31 9.42
C ASN A 7 20.13 -10.07 8.56
N ASN A 8 19.04 -9.52 9.10
CA ASN A 8 17.84 -9.18 8.30
C ASN A 8 17.73 -7.69 7.94
N LEU A 9 18.62 -6.84 8.43
CA LEU A 9 18.61 -5.39 8.15
C LEU A 9 19.26 -5.01 6.80
N LEU A 10 19.71 -5.99 6.01
CA LEU A 10 20.47 -5.77 4.76
C LEU A 10 19.67 -6.01 3.48
N LYS A 11 18.34 -6.20 3.54
CA LYS A 11 17.54 -6.56 2.36
C LYS A 11 16.46 -5.56 1.95
N HIS A 12 16.20 -4.51 2.72
CA HIS A 12 15.21 -3.51 2.37
C HIS A 12 15.81 -2.12 2.52
N PRO A 13 15.69 -1.23 1.52
CA PRO A 13 16.08 0.17 1.70
C PRO A 13 15.29 0.73 2.87
N HIS A 14 16.01 1.04 3.96
CA HIS A 14 15.50 1.89 5.03
C HIS A 14 15.27 3.27 4.42
N PHE A 15 14.06 3.56 3.97
CA PHE A 15 13.71 4.88 3.45
C PHE A 15 13.81 5.88 4.60
N GLY A 16 14.81 6.75 4.50
CA GLY A 16 15.09 7.81 5.47
C GLY A 16 13.89 8.72 5.65
N HIS A 17 13.68 9.12 6.90
CA HIS A 17 12.67 10.08 7.38
C HIS A 17 11.19 9.68 7.37
N THR A 18 10.82 8.52 6.83
CA THR A 18 9.48 7.92 7.03
C THR A 18 9.57 6.57 7.74
N ILE A 19 10.42 6.47 8.75
CA ILE A 19 10.23 5.45 9.78
C ILE A 19 8.97 5.88 10.53
N THR A 20 7.95 5.02 10.57
CA THR A 20 6.84 5.25 11.49
C THR A 20 7.42 5.56 12.88
N ASN A 21 7.08 6.70 13.48
CA ASN A 21 7.56 7.01 14.85
C ASN A 21 7.09 5.98 15.90
N ASP A 22 6.23 5.03 15.51
CA ASP A 22 5.62 4.05 16.38
C ASP A 22 5.87 2.61 15.92
N SER A 23 6.29 1.75 16.85
CA SER A 23 6.52 0.33 16.62
C SER A 23 5.25 -0.50 16.91
N TYR A 24 4.32 -0.61 15.96
CA TYR A 24 3.08 -1.38 16.14
C TYR A 24 3.14 -2.82 15.57
N GLY A 25 4.33 -3.34 15.25
CA GLY A 25 4.57 -4.75 14.95
C GLY A 25 4.43 -5.15 13.47
N HIS A 26 3.73 -4.37 12.65
CA HIS A 26 3.60 -4.65 11.22
C HIS A 26 4.92 -4.59 10.46
N GLN A 27 5.89 -3.84 11.00
CA GLN A 27 7.25 -3.75 10.50
C GLN A 27 7.99 -5.11 10.48
N LEU A 28 7.47 -6.12 11.20
CA LEU A 28 8.01 -7.47 11.18
C LEU A 28 7.49 -8.31 10.00
N HIS A 29 6.47 -7.81 9.29
CA HIS A 29 5.89 -8.53 8.17
C HIS A 29 6.82 -8.49 6.95
N PRO A 30 7.03 -9.60 6.21
CA PRO A 30 7.96 -9.63 5.08
C PRO A 30 7.66 -8.66 3.93
N LEU A 31 6.41 -8.20 3.83
CA LEU A 31 5.97 -7.24 2.80
C LEU A 31 5.94 -5.78 3.28
N SER A 32 6.19 -5.54 4.57
CA SER A 32 6.25 -4.19 5.12
C SER A 32 7.44 -3.45 4.55
N LEU A 33 7.24 -2.21 4.11
CA LEU A 33 8.29 -1.25 3.82
C LEU A 33 8.52 -0.27 4.97
N HIS A 34 7.85 -0.50 6.11
CA HIS A 34 7.96 0.30 7.32
C HIS A 34 7.46 1.74 7.11
N ALA A 35 6.61 1.95 6.11
CA ALA A 35 6.06 3.25 5.78
C ALA A 35 4.87 3.60 6.71
N PRO A 36 4.47 4.88 6.81
CA PRO A 36 3.26 5.27 7.50
C PRO A 36 2.03 4.53 6.97
N VAL A 37 1.11 4.20 7.86
CA VAL A 37 -0.15 3.54 7.48
C VAL A 37 -1.22 4.61 7.33
N VAL A 38 -1.86 4.68 6.17
CA VAL A 38 -2.98 5.58 5.88
C VAL A 38 -4.27 4.79 5.76
N HIS A 39 -5.37 5.39 6.19
CA HIS A 39 -6.73 4.92 5.97
C HIS A 39 -7.50 6.03 5.24
N VAL A 40 -7.99 5.74 4.04
CA VAL A 40 -8.54 6.74 3.12
C VAL A 40 -9.86 6.26 2.51
N LYS A 41 -10.70 7.23 2.11
CA LYS A 41 -11.70 7.02 1.06
C LYS A 41 -11.24 7.68 -0.21
N ALA A 42 -11.45 7.01 -1.33
CA ALA A 42 -10.96 7.43 -2.62
C ALA A 42 -11.93 7.05 -3.74
N THR A 43 -11.76 7.69 -4.89
CA THR A 43 -12.44 7.31 -6.15
C THR A 43 -11.44 6.61 -7.05
N ILE A 44 -11.80 5.44 -7.57
CA ILE A 44 -10.99 4.73 -8.58
C ILE A 44 -11.03 5.55 -9.88
N ILE A 45 -9.89 5.94 -10.40
CA ILE A 45 -9.81 6.76 -11.63
C ILE A 45 -9.28 5.97 -12.82
N LYS A 46 -8.53 4.90 -12.59
CA LYS A 46 -8.00 4.04 -13.65
C LYS A 46 -7.75 2.63 -13.14
N VAL A 47 -8.13 1.62 -13.92
CA VAL A 47 -7.86 0.20 -13.59
C VAL A 47 -6.90 -0.39 -14.62
N PHE A 48 -5.89 -1.12 -14.16
CA PHE A 48 -4.90 -1.77 -15.02
C PHE A 48 -5.16 -3.28 -15.09
N PRO A 49 -4.69 -3.97 -16.14
CA PRO A 49 -4.64 -5.42 -16.16
C PRO A 49 -3.79 -5.95 -15.00
N ASP A 50 -4.25 -7.04 -14.38
CA ASP A 50 -3.49 -7.71 -13.33
C ASP A 50 -2.10 -8.13 -13.82
N ARG A 51 -1.10 -8.01 -12.95
CA ARG A 51 0.30 -8.30 -13.27
C ARG A 51 0.89 -9.31 -12.31
N GLU A 52 1.60 -10.30 -12.85
CA GLU A 52 2.50 -11.09 -12.03
C GLU A 52 3.79 -10.30 -11.77
N ARG A 53 4.17 -10.21 -10.50
CA ARG A 53 5.42 -9.57 -10.09
C ARG A 53 6.02 -10.29 -8.90
N SER A 54 7.30 -10.66 -9.03
CA SER A 54 8.03 -11.36 -7.98
C SER A 54 7.32 -12.65 -7.51
N GLY A 55 6.70 -13.38 -8.44
CA GLY A 55 6.01 -14.64 -8.18
C GLY A 55 4.64 -14.51 -7.51
N ALA A 56 4.03 -13.32 -7.52
CA ALA A 56 2.67 -13.12 -7.04
C ALA A 56 1.87 -12.19 -7.96
N MET A 57 0.57 -12.41 -8.01
CA MET A 57 -0.33 -11.56 -8.76
C MET A 57 -0.63 -10.26 -8.01
N HIS A 58 -0.77 -9.18 -8.76
CA HIS A 58 -1.12 -7.88 -8.24
C HIS A 58 -2.25 -7.27 -9.06
N GLN A 59 -3.27 -6.78 -8.37
CA GLN A 59 -4.28 -5.91 -8.93
C GLN A 59 -3.82 -4.46 -8.76
N HIS A 60 -3.83 -3.70 -9.85
CA HIS A 60 -3.33 -2.33 -9.90
C HIS A 60 -4.43 -1.37 -10.35
N PHE A 61 -4.51 -0.22 -9.68
CA PHE A 61 -5.41 0.86 -10.06
C PHE A 61 -4.92 2.18 -9.46
N ASP A 62 -5.25 3.29 -10.13
CA ASP A 62 -5.04 4.62 -9.60
C ASP A 62 -6.32 5.09 -8.91
N VAL A 63 -6.15 5.82 -7.81
CA VAL A 63 -7.23 6.47 -7.07
C VAL A 63 -6.96 7.95 -6.87
N LYS A 64 -8.03 8.72 -6.72
CA LYS A 64 -7.99 10.07 -6.15
C LYS A 64 -8.48 10.02 -4.71
N ILE A 65 -7.66 10.43 -3.75
CA ILE A 65 -8.03 10.45 -2.34
C ILE A 65 -9.04 11.58 -2.10
N ASN A 66 -10.25 11.20 -1.66
CA ASN A 66 -11.32 12.14 -1.31
C ASN A 66 -11.20 12.56 0.15
N GLU A 67 -10.89 11.60 1.03
CA GLU A 67 -10.83 11.78 2.46
C GLU A 67 -9.67 10.98 3.06
N LEU A 68 -8.92 11.62 3.97
CA LEU A 68 -7.96 10.92 4.84
C LEU A 68 -8.65 10.71 6.18
N ILE A 69 -9.02 9.47 6.49
CA ILE A 69 -9.70 9.09 7.72
C ILE A 69 -8.69 9.06 8.87
N SER A 70 -7.54 8.42 8.66
CA SER A 70 -6.45 8.42 9.65
C SER A 70 -5.09 8.19 9.02
N ILE A 71 -4.04 8.60 9.74
CA ILE A 71 -2.64 8.29 9.43
C ILE A 71 -1.92 7.89 10.73
N LYS A 72 -1.05 6.89 10.64
CA LYS A 72 -0.20 6.43 11.74
C LYS A 72 1.26 6.45 11.31
N GLY A 73 2.13 6.97 12.16
CA GLY A 73 3.58 7.01 11.91
C GLY A 73 4.09 8.22 11.12
N ALA A 74 3.22 9.16 10.71
CA ALA A 74 3.60 10.43 10.10
C ALA A 74 2.51 11.51 10.32
N ASP A 75 2.84 12.75 9.99
CA ASP A 75 1.89 13.87 9.96
C ASP A 75 0.98 13.78 8.72
N ALA A 76 -0.28 14.23 8.86
CA ALA A 76 -1.27 14.18 7.79
C ALA A 76 -0.87 14.99 6.54
N SER A 77 0.02 15.98 6.68
CA SER A 77 0.57 16.76 5.56
C SER A 77 1.42 15.93 4.58
N LEU A 78 1.83 14.71 4.94
CA LEU A 78 2.53 13.80 4.04
C LEU A 78 1.64 13.32 2.88
N VAL A 79 0.32 13.25 3.09
CA VAL A 79 -0.62 12.72 2.11
C VAL A 79 -1.05 13.82 1.15
N ASP A 80 -0.56 13.76 -0.09
CA ASP A 80 -0.95 14.70 -1.13
C ASP A 80 -2.26 14.28 -1.79
N LYS A 81 -3.37 14.89 -1.35
CA LYS A 81 -4.70 14.67 -1.90
C LYS A 81 -4.92 15.30 -3.29
N ASN A 82 -3.99 16.12 -3.77
CA ASN A 82 -4.07 16.72 -5.09
C ASN A 82 -3.40 15.85 -6.17
N SER A 83 -2.62 14.85 -5.77
CA SER A 83 -2.03 13.86 -6.66
C SER A 83 -2.92 12.63 -6.80
N GLU A 84 -2.78 11.95 -7.93
CA GLU A 84 -3.24 10.57 -8.07
C GLU A 84 -2.39 9.67 -7.15
N THR A 85 -2.96 8.57 -6.69
CA THR A 85 -2.29 7.58 -5.82
C THR A 85 -2.45 6.20 -6.44
N PHE A 86 -1.33 5.55 -6.71
CA PHE A 86 -1.29 4.19 -7.24
C PHE A 86 -1.55 3.18 -6.12
N VAL A 87 -2.42 2.22 -6.35
CA VAL A 87 -2.74 1.15 -5.39
C VAL A 87 -2.29 -0.18 -5.94
N ALA A 88 -1.59 -0.96 -5.12
CA ALA A 88 -1.17 -2.31 -5.46
C ALA A 88 -1.65 -3.33 -4.42
N ILE A 89 -2.50 -4.25 -4.86
CA ILE A 89 -3.06 -5.32 -4.02
C ILE A 89 -2.49 -6.66 -4.47
N ARG A 90 -1.65 -7.28 -3.64
CA ARG A 90 -1.16 -8.64 -3.87
C ARG A 90 -2.27 -9.65 -3.62
N TYR A 91 -2.38 -10.67 -4.47
CA TYR A 91 -3.29 -11.79 -4.27
C TYR A 91 -2.74 -13.13 -4.80
N GLY A 92 -3.42 -14.22 -4.45
CA GLY A 92 -3.16 -15.57 -4.97
C GLY A 92 -2.08 -16.34 -4.20
N ASP A 93 -1.63 -15.84 -3.05
CA ASP A 93 -0.71 -16.54 -2.16
C ASP A 93 -0.95 -16.22 -0.68
N ASN A 94 -0.16 -16.85 0.20
CA ASN A 94 -0.30 -16.71 1.66
C ASN A 94 0.17 -15.35 2.21
N LEU A 95 0.65 -14.45 1.36
CA LEU A 95 1.17 -13.14 1.77
C LEU A 95 0.25 -11.99 1.37
N GLY A 96 -0.78 -12.22 0.54
CA GLY A 96 -1.76 -11.22 0.14
C GLY A 96 -3.20 -11.69 0.33
N LEU A 97 -4.11 -11.17 -0.49
CA LEU A 97 -5.48 -11.67 -0.54
C LEU A 97 -5.53 -13.08 -1.18
N PRO A 98 -6.49 -13.93 -0.82
CA PRO A 98 -6.64 -15.24 -1.46
C PRO A 98 -7.00 -15.11 -2.95
N GLU A 99 -7.81 -14.11 -3.31
CA GLU A 99 -8.37 -13.88 -4.65
C GLU A 99 -8.38 -12.37 -4.94
N PRO A 100 -8.42 -11.94 -6.22
CA PRO A 100 -8.53 -10.52 -6.55
C PRO A 100 -9.89 -9.94 -6.12
N ILE A 101 -9.96 -8.62 -5.97
CA ILE A 101 -11.22 -7.93 -5.71
C ILE A 101 -12.00 -7.86 -7.03
N ASN A 102 -13.12 -8.57 -7.09
CA ASN A 102 -13.94 -8.63 -8.30
C ASN A 102 -14.70 -7.33 -8.54
N GLY A 103 -14.77 -6.91 -9.79
CA GLY A 103 -15.63 -5.80 -10.23
C GLY A 103 -15.10 -4.40 -9.94
N ILE A 104 -13.82 -4.26 -9.55
CA ILE A 104 -13.15 -2.96 -9.45
C ILE A 104 -13.32 -2.21 -10.78
N THR A 105 -13.96 -1.04 -10.70
CA THR A 105 -14.37 -0.26 -11.87
C THR A 105 -14.09 1.22 -11.62
N GLU A 106 -13.66 1.92 -12.66
CA GLU A 106 -13.45 3.38 -12.65
C GLU A 106 -14.73 4.14 -12.24
N GLY A 107 -14.53 5.27 -11.57
CA GLY A 107 -15.58 6.13 -11.03
C GLY A 107 -16.23 5.63 -9.72
N GLN A 108 -15.98 4.40 -9.30
CA GLN A 108 -16.54 3.87 -8.05
C GLN A 108 -15.72 4.30 -6.83
N GLU A 109 -16.42 4.44 -5.69
CA GLU A 109 -15.77 4.70 -4.41
C GLU A 109 -15.14 3.43 -3.83
N ILE A 110 -14.04 3.62 -3.11
CA ILE A 110 -13.32 2.60 -2.39
C ILE A 110 -12.80 3.18 -1.08
N GLU A 111 -12.79 2.37 -0.03
CA GLU A 111 -12.13 2.69 1.23
C GLU A 111 -11.01 1.68 1.44
N LEU A 112 -9.82 2.15 1.81
CA LEU A 112 -8.66 1.27 1.95
C LEU A 112 -7.70 1.77 3.01
N GLN A 113 -7.03 0.82 3.65
CA GLN A 113 -5.93 1.06 4.57
C GLN A 113 -4.69 0.31 4.09
N GLY A 114 -3.53 0.95 4.16
CA GLY A 114 -2.26 0.36 3.74
C GLY A 114 -1.08 1.26 4.03
N GLU A 115 0.12 0.78 3.70
CA GLU A 115 1.36 1.55 3.79
C GLU A 115 1.42 2.57 2.65
N TYR A 116 1.71 3.83 3.00
CA TYR A 116 1.78 4.97 2.08
C TYR A 116 3.22 5.37 1.79
N ILE A 117 3.60 5.33 0.53
CA ILE A 117 4.90 5.75 0.01
C ILE A 117 4.69 7.03 -0.79
N ASP A 118 5.28 8.15 -0.38
CA ASP A 118 5.14 9.41 -1.11
C ASP A 118 5.92 9.40 -2.45
N HIS A 119 5.63 10.38 -3.30
CA HIS A 119 6.18 10.47 -4.65
C HIS A 119 7.72 10.52 -4.71
N ASN A 120 8.41 11.01 -3.67
CA ASN A 120 9.88 11.07 -3.65
C ASN A 120 10.51 9.68 -3.45
N HIS A 121 9.73 8.74 -2.89
CA HIS A 121 10.18 7.40 -2.54
C HIS A 121 9.55 6.31 -3.41
N ALA A 122 8.45 6.62 -4.10
CA ALA A 122 7.89 5.76 -5.12
C ALA A 122 8.91 5.52 -6.24
N TYR A 123 9.14 4.25 -6.59
CA TYR A 123 9.99 3.88 -7.73
C TYR A 123 9.10 3.57 -8.95
N PRO A 124 9.60 3.83 -10.16
CA PRO A 124 8.79 3.71 -11.35
C PRO A 124 8.52 2.24 -11.68
N THR A 125 7.30 1.93 -12.09
CA THR A 125 6.88 0.63 -12.62
C THR A 125 6.23 0.80 -14.00
N GLU A 126 5.86 -0.29 -14.66
CA GLU A 126 5.16 -0.22 -15.95
C GLU A 126 3.85 0.57 -15.85
N ASP A 127 3.10 0.35 -14.77
CA ASP A 127 1.78 0.95 -14.51
C ASP A 127 1.87 2.25 -13.68
N ASN A 128 2.97 2.49 -12.96
CA ASN A 128 3.24 3.74 -12.22
C ASN A 128 4.56 4.39 -12.67
N ARG A 129 4.62 4.85 -13.93
CA ARG A 129 5.84 5.47 -14.50
C ARG A 129 6.12 6.87 -13.95
N GLU A 130 5.06 7.61 -13.67
CA GLU A 130 5.09 8.99 -13.16
C GLU A 130 5.43 9.06 -11.66
N LYS A 131 5.57 7.90 -11.00
CA LYS A 131 5.88 7.78 -9.57
C LYS A 131 4.84 8.48 -8.69
N TYR A 132 3.57 8.27 -9.00
CA TYR A 132 2.49 8.60 -8.09
C TYR A 132 2.76 7.96 -6.71
N PRO A 133 2.38 8.63 -5.62
CA PRO A 133 2.34 8.01 -4.31
C PRO A 133 1.69 6.63 -4.37
N VAL A 134 2.17 5.70 -3.55
CA VAL A 134 1.73 4.31 -3.57
C VAL A 134 1.05 3.97 -2.26
N ILE A 135 -0.14 3.37 -2.33
CA ILE A 135 -0.69 2.60 -1.21
C ILE A 135 -0.54 1.12 -1.53
N HIS A 136 0.24 0.42 -0.73
CA HIS A 136 0.40 -1.03 -0.82
C HIS A 136 0.12 -1.68 0.52
N PHE A 137 0.25 -3.01 0.58
CA PHE A 137 0.04 -3.78 1.80
C PHE A 137 -1.37 -3.60 2.37
N THR A 138 -2.37 -3.57 1.48
CA THR A 138 -3.79 -3.35 1.76
C THR A 138 -4.52 -4.61 2.25
N HIS A 139 -3.81 -5.45 2.98
CA HIS A 139 -4.29 -6.72 3.55
C HIS A 139 -3.67 -6.93 4.92
N ARG A 140 -4.05 -8.03 5.59
CA ARG A 140 -3.52 -8.36 6.92
C ARG A 140 -1.98 -8.29 6.94
N PRO A 141 -1.40 -7.79 8.05
CA PRO A 141 -2.05 -7.49 9.34
C PRO A 141 -2.51 -6.04 9.51
N VAL A 142 -2.19 -5.12 8.59
CA VAL A 142 -2.45 -3.68 8.77
C VAL A 142 -3.30 -3.04 7.70
N GLY A 143 -3.52 -3.70 6.57
CA GLY A 143 -4.35 -3.17 5.52
C GLY A 143 -5.68 -3.88 5.41
N PHE A 144 -6.58 -3.21 4.71
CA PHE A 144 -7.82 -3.77 4.22
C PHE A 144 -8.29 -2.95 3.02
N VAL A 145 -9.24 -3.51 2.28
CA VAL A 145 -10.02 -2.80 1.28
C VAL A 145 -11.50 -3.04 1.55
N VAL A 146 -12.30 -1.98 1.54
CA VAL A 146 -13.76 -2.05 1.51
C VAL A 146 -14.23 -1.57 0.14
N TYR A 147 -14.88 -2.47 -0.59
CA TYR A 147 -15.43 -2.19 -1.91
C TYR A 147 -16.83 -2.78 -2.03
N GLN A 148 -17.79 -1.97 -2.49
CA GLN A 148 -19.21 -2.35 -2.62
C GLN A 148 -19.80 -2.99 -1.34
N GLY A 149 -19.40 -2.48 -0.17
CA GLY A 149 -19.88 -2.98 1.14
C GLY A 149 -19.23 -4.28 1.61
N LYS A 150 -18.24 -4.82 0.89
CA LYS A 150 -17.47 -5.99 1.30
C LYS A 150 -16.05 -5.60 1.70
N GLU A 151 -15.59 -6.09 2.84
CA GLU A 151 -14.21 -5.96 3.30
C GLU A 151 -13.34 -7.13 2.81
N TYR A 152 -12.10 -6.82 2.44
CA TYR A 152 -11.06 -7.72 1.98
C TYR A 152 -9.80 -7.47 2.82
N GLN A 153 -9.19 -8.52 3.38
CA GLN A 153 -7.98 -8.44 4.22
C GLN A 153 -7.23 -9.76 4.25
#